data_AF-A0A7Y7DFQ2-F1
#
_entry.id   AF-A0A7Y7DFQ2-F1
#
_cell.length_a   1.000
_cell.length_b   1.000
_cell.length_c   1.000
_cell.angle_alpha   90.00
_cell.angle_beta   90.00
_cell.angle_gamma   90.00
#
_symmetry.space_group_name_H-M   'P 1'
#
loop_
_entity.id
_entity.type
_entity.pdbx_description
1 polymer ?
#
loop_
_entity_poly.entity_id
_entity_poly.type
_entity_poly.pdbx_seq_one_letter_code
_entity_poly.pdbx_strand_id
1 'polypeptide(L)'
;MKNPELITTAYSLARKQFDLPEIPAQFDEEQAVKIFAKAVGELLDRDLERLLQICYRIDLSEKRLKEILHESAPDQVAEDLARALWER
;
A
#
# COMPACT_ATOMS: atom_id res chain seq x y z
N MET A 1 13.61 10.66 9.04
CA MET A 1 12.61 11.33 8.16
C MET A 1 12.98 11.01 6.73
N LYS A 2 12.11 10.31 5.97
CA LYS A 2 12.32 10.09 4.54
C LYS A 2 12.31 11.45 3.82
N ASN A 3 13.20 11.64 2.84
CA ASN A 3 13.29 12.88 2.06
C ASN A 3 11.96 13.11 1.28
N PRO A 4 11.31 14.29 1.33
CA PRO A 4 10.03 14.54 0.64
C PRO A 4 10.05 14.23 -0.88
N GLU A 5 11.20 14.37 -1.53
CA GLU A 5 11.37 13.98 -2.94
C GLU A 5 11.29 12.46 -3.15
N LEU A 6 11.80 11.67 -2.19
CA LEU A 6 11.70 10.20 -2.21
C LEU A 6 10.26 9.75 -2.00
N ILE A 7 9.52 10.40 -1.10
CA ILE A 7 8.11 10.12 -0.83
C ILE A 7 7.28 10.35 -2.11
N THR A 8 7.50 11.48 -2.78
CA THR A 8 6.80 11.83 -4.03
C THR A 8 7.11 10.84 -5.16
N THR A 9 8.37 10.41 -5.26
CA THR A 9 8.82 9.44 -6.27
C THR A 9 8.23 8.05 -6.03
N ALA A 10 8.29 7.54 -4.80
CA ALA A 10 7.73 6.26 -4.42
C ALA A 10 6.22 6.20 -4.66
N TYR A 11 5.49 7.26 -4.26
CA TYR A 11 4.05 7.35 -4.51
C TYR A 11 3.73 7.40 -6.01
N SER A 12 4.53 8.10 -6.83
CA SER A 12 4.31 8.15 -8.27
C SER A 12 4.47 6.79 -8.97
N LEU A 13 5.38 5.95 -8.49
CA LEU A 13 5.54 4.57 -8.98
C LEU A 13 4.35 3.71 -8.59
N ALA A 14 3.95 3.77 -7.32
CA ALA A 14 2.82 3.02 -6.83
C ALA A 14 1.49 3.46 -7.44
N ARG A 15 1.33 4.76 -7.71
CA ARG A 15 0.15 5.31 -8.38
C ARG A 15 -0.16 4.60 -9.69
N LYS A 16 0.86 4.25 -10.47
CA LYS A 16 0.69 3.51 -11.73
C LYS A 16 0.24 2.06 -11.52
N GLN A 17 0.59 1.46 -10.39
CA GLN A 17 0.28 0.05 -10.09
C GLN A 17 -1.10 -0.11 -9.45
N PHE A 18 -1.44 0.79 -8.54
CA PHE A 18 -2.68 0.75 -7.74
C PHE A 18 -3.77 1.71 -8.24
N ASP A 19 -3.54 2.43 -9.35
CA ASP A 19 -4.48 3.42 -9.90
C ASP A 19 -4.86 4.51 -8.87
N LEU A 20 -3.85 5.04 -8.18
CA LEU A 20 -4.05 5.99 -7.07
C LEU A 20 -4.40 7.41 -7.57
N PRO A 21 -5.09 8.23 -6.75
CA PRO A 21 -5.33 9.63 -7.07
C PRO A 21 -4.04 10.44 -7.18
N GLU A 22 -4.13 11.62 -7.79
CA GLU A 22 -3.02 12.57 -7.85
C GLU A 22 -2.52 12.96 -6.45
N ILE A 23 -1.24 13.33 -6.37
CA ILE A 23 -0.59 13.73 -5.12
C ILE A 23 -1.25 15.02 -4.61
N PRO A 24 -1.84 15.01 -3.39
CA PRO A 24 -2.40 16.21 -2.79
C PRO A 24 -1.32 17.23 -2.40
N ALA A 25 -1.68 18.51 -2.29
CA ALA A 25 -0.74 19.60 -2.02
C ALA A 25 0.00 19.50 -0.68
N GLN A 26 -0.58 18.82 0.31
CA GLN A 26 0.09 18.40 1.54
C GLN A 26 0.20 16.88 1.49
N PHE A 27 1.37 16.40 1.06
CA PHE A 27 1.65 14.99 0.90
C PHE A 27 2.80 14.59 1.81
N ASP A 28 2.46 13.85 2.86
CA ASP A 28 3.39 13.22 3.77
C ASP A 28 3.19 11.70 3.76
N GLU A 29 4.04 11.01 4.52
CA GLU A 29 4.01 9.56 4.64
C GLU A 29 2.68 9.04 5.20
N GLU A 30 2.05 9.76 6.14
CA GLU A 30 0.77 9.35 6.71
C GLU A 30 -0.35 9.41 5.66
N GLN A 31 -0.35 10.46 4.84
CA GLN A 31 -1.33 10.62 3.77
C GLN A 31 -1.11 9.59 2.65
N ALA A 32 0.14 9.26 2.33
CA ALA A 32 0.47 8.19 1.40
C ALA A 32 -0.11 6.85 1.87
N VAL A 33 0.13 6.48 3.13
CA VAL A 33 -0.36 5.24 3.73
C VAL A 33 -1.89 5.20 3.74
N LYS A 34 -2.57 6.30 4.08
CA LYS A 34 -4.05 6.35 4.05
C LYS A 34 -4.62 6.12 2.65
N ILE A 35 -4.01 6.73 1.63
CA ILE A 35 -4.46 6.54 0.25
C ILE A 35 -4.24 5.08 -0.19
N PHE A 36 -3.08 4.51 0.15
CA PHE A 36 -2.81 3.09 -0.11
C PHE A 36 -3.77 2.18 0.63
N ALA A 37 -4.05 2.42 1.91
CA ALA A 37 -4.95 1.59 2.72
C ALA A 37 -6.33 1.50 2.09
N LYS A 38 -6.84 2.62 1.57
CA LYS A 38 -8.10 2.62 0.82
C LYS A 38 -8.03 1.76 -0.44
N ALA A 39 -6.99 1.94 -1.27
CA ALA A 39 -6.83 1.18 -2.50
C ALA A 39 -6.62 -0.33 -2.24
N VAL A 40 -5.84 -0.68 -1.21
CA VAL A 40 -5.61 -2.05 -0.78
C VAL A 40 -6.90 -2.66 -0.25
N GLY A 41 -7.69 -1.94 0.55
CA GLY A 41 -9.00 -2.40 1.01
C GLY A 41 -9.96 -2.68 -0.14
N GLU A 42 -10.04 -1.78 -1.12
CA GLU A 42 -10.87 -1.99 -2.32
C GLU A 42 -10.43 -3.24 -3.11
N LEU A 43 -9.12 -3.49 -3.22
CA LEU A 43 -8.58 -4.70 -3.86
C LEU A 43 -8.80 -5.97 -3.03
N LEU A 44 -8.64 -5.92 -1.70
CA LEU A 44 -8.94 -7.05 -0.82
C LEU A 44 -10.39 -7.53 -0.99
N ASP A 45 -11.33 -6.57 -1.06
CA ASP A 45 -12.76 -6.87 -1.16
C ASP A 45 -13.19 -7.32 -2.56
N ARG A 46 -12.56 -6.81 -3.62
CA ARG A 46 -13.04 -6.96 -5.00
C ARG A 46 -12.14 -7.81 -5.90
N ASP A 47 -10.84 -7.85 -5.64
CA ASP A 47 -9.85 -8.46 -6.52
C ASP A 47 -8.55 -8.83 -5.76
N LEU A 48 -8.65 -9.86 -4.92
CA LEU A 48 -7.51 -10.36 -4.14
C LEU A 48 -6.37 -10.83 -5.05
N GLU A 49 -6.68 -11.44 -6.20
CA GLU A 49 -5.65 -11.91 -7.14
C GLU A 49 -4.78 -10.75 -7.63
N ARG A 50 -5.39 -9.62 -8.01
CA ARG A 50 -4.66 -8.42 -8.39
C ARG A 50 -3.82 -7.87 -7.25
N LEU A 51 -4.31 -7.90 -6.01
CA LEU A 51 -3.52 -7.50 -4.85
C LEU A 51 -2.25 -8.36 -4.71
N LEU A 52 -2.40 -9.69 -4.80
CA LEU A 52 -1.25 -10.62 -4.73
C LEU A 52 -0.23 -10.32 -5.82
N GLN A 53 -0.67 -10.11 -7.07
CA GLN A 53 0.22 -9.76 -8.19
C GLN A 53 1.01 -8.47 -7.92
N ILE A 54 0.39 -7.48 -7.29
CA ILE A 54 1.08 -6.23 -6.94
C ILE A 54 2.09 -6.47 -5.81
N CYS A 55 1.74 -7.23 -4.77
CA CYS A 55 2.66 -7.60 -3.70
C CYS A 55 3.93 -8.28 -4.25
N TYR A 56 3.79 -9.19 -5.23
CA TYR A 56 4.94 -9.82 -5.89
C TYR A 56 5.81 -8.82 -6.68
N ARG A 57 5.22 -7.78 -7.29
CA ARG A 57 5.96 -6.75 -8.04
C ARG A 57 6.76 -5.81 -7.16
N ILE A 58 6.30 -5.60 -5.93
CA ILE A 58 6.91 -4.69 -4.95
C ILE A 58 7.84 -5.47 -3.98
N ASP A 59 8.05 -6.76 -4.24
CA ASP A 59 8.88 -7.65 -3.41
C ASP A 59 8.40 -7.73 -1.95
N LEU A 60 7.09 -7.65 -1.74
CA LEU A 60 6.50 -7.98 -0.46
C LEU A 60 6.47 -9.51 -0.32
N SER A 61 7.26 -10.05 0.62
CA SER A 61 7.34 -11.49 0.80
C SER A 61 5.99 -12.11 1.16
N GLU A 62 5.68 -13.25 0.54
CA GLU A 62 4.43 -13.99 0.78
C GLU A 62 4.24 -14.33 2.26
N LYS A 63 5.34 -14.60 2.98
CA LYS A 63 5.30 -14.80 4.43
C LYS A 63 4.72 -13.58 5.15
N ARG A 64 5.23 -12.38 4.84
CA ARG A 64 4.77 -11.14 5.48
C ARG A 64 3.32 -10.82 5.14
N LEU A 65 2.94 -11.07 3.89
CA LEU A 65 1.56 -10.92 3.44
C LEU A 65 0.60 -11.83 4.22
N LYS A 66 0.92 -13.12 4.34
CA LYS A 66 0.10 -14.09 5.09
C LYS A 66 0.03 -13.77 6.58
N GLU A 67 1.14 -13.32 7.18
CA GLU A 67 1.15 -12.85 8.57
C GLU A 67 0.13 -11.73 8.76
N ILE A 68 0.13 -10.70 7.90
CA ILE A 68 -0.82 -9.58 8.00
C ILE A 68 -2.27 -10.05 7.78
N LEU A 69 -2.52 -10.90 6.78
CA LEU A 69 -3.87 -11.41 6.50
C LEU A 69 -4.45 -12.27 7.65
N HIS A 70 -3.61 -12.90 8.46
CA HIS A 70 -4.06 -13.80 9.54
C HIS A 70 -4.00 -13.17 10.94
N GLU A 71 -3.05 -12.28 11.20
CA GLU A 71 -2.80 -11.73 12.53
C GLU A 71 -3.43 -10.35 12.73
N SER A 72 -3.63 -9.58 11.67
CA SER A 72 -4.25 -8.26 11.76
C SER A 72 -5.76 -8.36 12.02
N ALA A 73 -6.29 -7.40 12.78
CA ALA A 73 -7.73 -7.27 12.95
C ALA A 73 -8.41 -6.99 11.60
N PRO A 74 -9.65 -7.46 11.35
CA PRO A 74 -10.32 -7.31 10.05
C PRO A 74 -10.37 -5.88 9.50
N ASP A 75 -10.52 -4.90 10.39
CA ASP A 75 -10.55 -3.47 10.11
C ASP A 75 -9.17 -2.84 9.94
N GLN A 76 -8.09 -3.56 10.29
CA GLN A 76 -6.70 -3.11 10.22
C GLN A 76 -5.90 -3.74 9.08
N VAL A 77 -6.35 -4.86 8.51
CA VAL A 77 -5.64 -5.59 7.44
C VAL A 77 -5.20 -4.66 6.31
N ALA A 78 -6.11 -3.81 5.82
CA ALA A 78 -5.82 -2.90 4.72
C ALA A 78 -4.75 -1.85 5.07
N GLU A 79 -4.76 -1.34 6.30
CA GLU A 79 -3.78 -0.36 6.78
C GLU A 79 -2.41 -1.01 6.99
N ASP A 80 -2.36 -2.20 7.60
CA ASP A 80 -1.11 -2.93 7.84
C ASP A 80 -0.44 -3.35 6.52
N LEU A 81 -1.23 -3.78 5.53
CA LEU A 81 -0.72 -4.05 4.19
C LEU A 81 -0.21 -2.78 3.51
N ALA A 82 -0.93 -1.67 3.59
CA ALA A 82 -0.49 -0.40 3.03
C ALA A 82 0.84 0.07 3.64
N ARG A 83 1.00 -0.04 4.96
CA ARG A 83 2.26 0.25 5.65
C ARG A 83 3.37 -0.69 5.18
N ALA A 84 3.11 -2.00 5.12
CA ALA A 84 4.10 -2.98 4.69
C ALA A 84 4.57 -2.74 3.24
N LEU A 85 3.66 -2.33 2.35
CA LEU A 85 3.96 -1.97 0.96
C LEU A 85 4.76 -0.67 0.85
N TRP A 86 4.49 0.30 1.73
CA TRP A 86 5.17 1.60 1.75
C TRP A 86 6.57 1.56 2.40
N GLU A 87 6.81 0.61 3.29
CA GLU A 87 8.09 0.41 3.96
C GLU A 87 9.15 -0.33 3.12
N ARG A 88 8.74 -0.96 2.02
CA ARG A 88 9.67 -1.53 1.02
C ARG A 88 10.36 -0.44 0.23
#